data_AF-A0A126V1D0-F1
#
_entry.id   AF-A0A126V1D0-F1
#
_cell.length_a   1.000
_cell.length_b   1.000
_cell.length_c   1.000
_cell.angle_alpha   90.00
_cell.angle_beta   90.00
_cell.angle_gamma   90.00
#
_symmetry.space_group_name_H-M   'P 1'
#
loop_
_entity.id
_entity.type
_entity.pdbx_description
1 polymer ?
#
loop_
_entity_poly.entity_id
_entity_poly.type
_entity_poly.pdbx_seq_one_letter_code
_entity_poly.pdbx_strand_id
1 'polypeptide(L)'
;MFLVFRPAGKAAEDFGFWSDVFGNSANRKRALAAFVLTLGYGAVLFGNMPYVPATFLFIFAFVAVFETWLKPEDATKKTPIWRVLTIAAVLGLIVSFGTHIIFQKLFLVQLP
;
A
#
# COMPACT_ATOMS: atom_id res chain seq x y z
N MET A 1 22.15 -15.48 14.29
CA MET A 1 20.90 -15.03 13.64
C MET A 1 20.21 -16.27 13.09
N PHE A 2 19.29 -16.86 13.87
CA PHE A 2 18.59 -18.09 13.48
C PHE A 2 17.35 -17.73 12.68
N LEU A 3 17.36 -18.04 11.39
CA LEU A 3 16.16 -18.04 10.55
C LEU A 3 15.31 -19.25 10.96
N VAL A 4 14.28 -19.00 11.76
CA VAL A 4 13.23 -20.00 12.03
C VAL A 4 12.45 -20.18 10.74
N PHE A 5 12.80 -21.20 9.96
CA PHE A 5 11.97 -21.68 8.86
C PHE A 5 10.68 -22.23 9.45
N ARG A 6 9.64 -21.41 9.41
CA ARG A 6 8.28 -21.85 9.73
C ARG A 6 7.88 -22.84 8.61
N PRO A 7 7.60 -24.11 8.93
CA PRO A 7 7.21 -25.07 7.91
C PRO A 7 5.98 -24.53 7.18
N ALA A 8 6.03 -24.53 5.85
CA ALA A 8 4.87 -24.19 5.03
C ALA A 8 3.71 -25.07 5.51
N GLY A 9 2.66 -24.45 6.04
CA GLY A 9 1.50 -25.20 6.51
C GLY A 9 0.98 -26.07 5.36
N LYS A 10 0.51 -27.27 5.67
CA LYS A 10 0.01 -28.28 4.71
C LYS A 10 -1.03 -27.76 3.68
N ALA A 11 -1.53 -26.54 3.85
CA ALA A 11 -2.37 -25.83 2.89
C ALA A 11 -1.63 -25.35 1.62
N ALA A 12 -0.30 -25.23 1.63
CA ALA A 12 0.45 -24.72 0.47
C ALA A 12 0.59 -25.72 -0.68
N GLU A 13 0.37 -27.02 -0.42
CA GLU A 13 0.52 -28.09 -1.42
C GLU A 13 -0.75 -28.36 -2.24
N ASP A 14 -1.89 -27.75 -1.88
CA ASP A 14 -3.17 -27.99 -2.55
C ASP A 14 -3.58 -26.81 -3.44
N PHE A 15 -4.03 -27.08 -4.66
CA PHE A 15 -4.64 -26.09 -5.57
C PHE A 15 -5.85 -25.39 -4.92
N GLY A 16 -6.41 -26.00 -3.85
CA GLY A 16 -7.38 -25.40 -2.94
C GLY A 16 -6.96 -24.04 -2.37
N PHE A 17 -5.69 -23.83 -2.01
CA PHE A 17 -5.23 -22.54 -1.45
C PHE A 17 -5.37 -21.39 -2.44
N TRP A 18 -5.01 -21.59 -3.69
CA TRP A 18 -5.20 -20.57 -4.73
C TRP A 18 -6.69 -20.32 -4.97
N SER A 19 -7.52 -21.36 -4.94
CA SER A 19 -8.97 -21.22 -5.05
C SER A 19 -9.58 -20.46 -3.87
N ASP A 20 -8.97 -20.50 -2.69
CA ASP A 20 -9.44 -19.83 -1.48
C ASP A 20 -8.94 -18.37 -1.42
N VAL A 21 -7.69 -18.13 -1.82
CA VAL A 21 -7.12 -16.78 -1.99
C VAL A 21 -7.86 -16.01 -3.09
N PHE A 22 -8.12 -16.66 -4.22
CA PHE A 22 -8.94 -16.07 -5.28
C PHE A 22 -10.44 -16.17 -4.95
N GLY A 23 -10.90 -17.14 -4.19
CA GLY A 23 -12.33 -17.35 -3.90
C GLY A 23 -12.87 -16.40 -2.83
N ASN A 24 -12.03 -15.99 -1.88
CA ASN A 24 -12.41 -15.07 -0.82
C ASN A 24 -12.66 -13.65 -1.38
N SER A 25 -13.92 -13.23 -1.33
CA SER A 25 -14.38 -11.95 -1.86
C SER A 25 -13.68 -10.72 -1.24
N ALA A 26 -13.24 -10.83 0.02
CA ALA A 26 -12.51 -9.76 0.70
C ALA A 26 -11.09 -9.60 0.14
N ASN A 27 -10.38 -10.70 -0.11
CA ASN A 27 -9.03 -10.68 -0.68
C ASN A 27 -9.03 -10.18 -2.13
N ARG A 28 -10.03 -10.58 -2.93
CA ARG A 28 -10.21 -10.04 -4.30
C ARG A 28 -10.42 -8.53 -4.31
N LYS A 29 -11.29 -8.00 -3.43
CA LYS A 29 -11.51 -6.55 -3.31
C LYS A 29 -10.23 -5.81 -2.92
N ARG A 30 -9.41 -6.40 -2.06
CA ARG A 30 -8.09 -5.87 -1.67
C ARG A 30 -7.10 -5.82 -2.81
N ALA A 31 -6.94 -6.93 -3.52
CA ALA A 31 -6.06 -7.01 -4.67
C ALA A 31 -6.49 -6.01 -5.76
N LEU A 32 -7.79 -5.92 -6.05
CA LEU A 32 -8.32 -5.00 -7.05
C LEU A 32 -8.12 -3.54 -6.63
N ALA A 33 -8.36 -3.18 -5.37
CA ALA A 33 -8.11 -1.82 -4.88
C ALA A 33 -6.64 -1.42 -4.97
N ALA A 34 -5.71 -2.31 -4.60
CA ALA A 34 -4.27 -2.08 -4.78
C ALA A 34 -3.93 -1.87 -6.26
N PHE A 35 -4.46 -2.73 -7.14
CA PHE A 35 -4.21 -2.65 -8.57
C PHE A 35 -4.72 -1.33 -9.16
N VAL A 36 -5.93 -0.92 -8.81
CA VAL A 36 -6.51 0.35 -9.28
C VAL A 36 -5.74 1.55 -8.73
N LEU A 37 -5.36 1.56 -7.44
CA LEU A 37 -4.58 2.67 -6.89
C LEU A 37 -3.19 2.78 -7.51
N THR A 38 -2.51 1.66 -7.72
CA THR A 38 -1.16 1.63 -8.30
C THR A 38 -1.17 2.02 -9.76
N LEU A 39 -2.12 1.52 -10.55
CA LEU A 39 -2.31 1.97 -11.92
C LEU A 39 -2.77 3.43 -12.00
N GLY A 40 -3.64 3.87 -11.10
CA GLY A 40 -4.07 5.27 -11.02
C GLY A 40 -2.89 6.20 -10.76
N TYR A 41 -2.02 5.85 -9.82
CA TYR A 41 -0.76 6.57 -9.60
C TYR A 41 0.14 6.55 -10.84
N GLY A 42 0.34 5.38 -11.43
CA GLY A 42 1.18 5.21 -12.61
C GLY A 42 0.68 5.97 -13.85
N ALA A 43 -0.63 6.01 -14.07
CA ALA A 43 -1.23 6.52 -15.30
C ALA A 43 -1.66 8.00 -15.21
N VAL A 44 -2.12 8.45 -14.03
CA VAL A 44 -2.66 9.81 -13.88
C VAL A 44 -1.60 10.78 -13.38
N LEU A 45 -0.72 10.34 -12.47
CA LEU A 45 0.24 11.22 -11.80
C LEU A 45 1.56 11.36 -12.57
N PHE A 46 1.95 10.36 -13.39
CA PHE A 46 3.07 10.54 -14.30
C PHE A 46 2.72 11.56 -15.39
N GLY A 47 3.27 12.77 -15.26
CA GLY A 47 3.22 13.82 -16.28
C GLY A 47 2.20 14.94 -16.03
N ASN A 48 1.28 14.81 -15.06
CA ASN A 48 0.27 15.85 -14.77
C ASN A 48 0.47 16.63 -13.47
N MET A 49 1.24 16.10 -12.51
CA MET A 49 1.45 16.74 -11.21
C MET A 49 2.91 16.64 -10.76
N PRO A 50 3.37 17.61 -9.94
CA PRO A 50 4.70 17.53 -9.35
C PRO A 50 4.79 16.32 -8.41
N TYR A 51 5.99 15.73 -8.33
CA TYR A 51 6.22 14.44 -7.67
C TYR A 51 5.75 14.38 -6.20
N VAL A 52 5.91 15.47 -5.44
CA VAL A 52 5.63 15.51 -3.99
C VAL A 52 4.13 15.32 -3.68
N PRO A 53 3.20 16.17 -4.17
CA PRO A 53 1.77 15.98 -3.92
C PRO A 53 1.23 14.69 -4.55
N ALA A 54 1.78 14.28 -5.70
CA ALA A 54 1.44 13.02 -6.34
C ALA A 54 1.71 11.82 -5.42
N THR A 55 2.94 11.71 -4.93
CA THR A 55 3.38 10.61 -4.05
C THR A 55 2.68 10.66 -2.69
N PHE A 56 2.50 11.86 -2.14
CA PHE A 56 1.76 12.06 -0.89
C PHE A 56 0.32 11.52 -1.00
N LEU A 57 -0.41 11.94 -2.04
CA LEU A 57 -1.81 11.57 -2.24
C LEU A 57 -1.95 10.07 -2.48
N PHE A 58 -1.03 9.47 -3.24
CA PHE A 58 -1.00 8.02 -3.45
C PHE A 58 -0.85 7.25 -2.14
N ILE A 59 0.17 7.56 -1.34
CA ILE A 59 0.42 6.85 -0.07
C ILE A 59 -0.73 7.07 0.90
N PHE A 60 -1.22 8.31 0.98
CA PHE A 60 -2.35 8.67 1.81
C PHE A 60 -3.62 7.89 1.44
N ALA A 61 -3.99 7.88 0.16
CA ALA A 61 -5.13 7.15 -0.34
C ALA A 61 -4.95 5.64 -0.14
N PHE A 62 -3.75 5.11 -0.34
CA PHE A 62 -3.45 3.70 -0.14
C PHE A 62 -3.69 3.28 1.31
N VAL A 63 -3.07 3.99 2.26
CA VAL A 63 -3.26 3.68 3.68
C VAL A 63 -4.72 3.90 4.10
N ALA A 64 -5.35 4.99 3.66
CA ALA A 64 -6.75 5.26 3.99
C ALA A 64 -7.68 4.14 3.49
N VAL A 65 -7.59 3.77 2.21
CA VAL A 65 -8.46 2.73 1.61
C VAL A 65 -8.22 1.37 2.28
N PHE A 66 -6.97 0.98 2.49
CA PHE A 66 -6.64 -0.33 3.06
C PHE A 66 -7.04 -0.45 4.54
N GLU A 67 -6.84 0.60 5.33
CA GLU A 67 -7.06 0.55 6.76
C GLU A 67 -8.53 0.85 7.14
N THR A 68 -9.27 1.59 6.30
CA THR A 68 -10.68 1.94 6.56
C THR A 68 -11.68 1.03 5.85
N TRP A 69 -11.51 0.73 4.57
CA TRP A 69 -12.49 -0.01 3.76
C TRP A 69 -12.16 -1.50 3.63
N LEU A 70 -10.87 -1.85 3.73
CA LEU A 70 -10.34 -3.17 3.39
C LEU A 70 -9.71 -3.87 4.60
N LYS A 71 -10.17 -3.49 5.79
CA LYS A 71 -9.66 -3.99 7.06
C LYS A 71 -9.88 -5.51 7.15
N PRO A 72 -8.87 -6.30 7.52
CA PRO A 72 -9.04 -7.75 7.64
C PRO A 72 -10.08 -8.08 8.71
N GLU A 73 -10.93 -9.08 8.44
CA GLU A 73 -12.02 -9.52 9.33
C GLU A 73 -11.53 -9.88 10.74
N ASP A 74 -10.27 -10.33 10.86
CA ASP A 74 -9.61 -10.68 12.13
C ASP A 74 -9.19 -9.46 12.97
N ALA A 75 -9.30 -8.24 12.45
CA ALA A 75 -8.89 -7.04 13.16
C ALA A 75 -9.94 -6.64 14.21
N THR A 76 -9.84 -7.26 15.39
CA THR A 76 -10.77 -7.08 16.53
C THR A 76 -10.82 -5.63 17.06
N LYS A 77 -9.85 -4.77 16.72
CA LYS A 77 -9.80 -3.37 17.17
C LYS A 77 -10.17 -2.40 16.06
N LYS A 78 -11.28 -1.68 16.23
CA LYS A 78 -11.62 -0.49 15.45
C LYS A 78 -10.63 0.64 15.76
N THR A 79 -9.53 0.70 15.01
CA THR A 79 -8.63 1.86 14.99
C THR A 79 -9.45 3.10 14.61
N PRO A 80 -9.41 4.20 15.38
CA PRO A 80 -10.17 5.38 15.04
C PRO A 80 -9.65 5.98 13.73
N ILE A 81 -10.56 6.36 12.84
CA ILE A 81 -10.26 6.91 11.50
C ILE A 81 -9.30 8.09 11.57
N TRP A 82 -9.43 8.95 12.59
CA TRP A 82 -8.52 10.07 12.80
C TRP A 82 -7.06 9.64 12.98
N ARG A 83 -6.81 8.56 13.72
CA ARG A 83 -5.46 8.03 13.92
C ARG A 83 -4.89 7.46 12.63
N VAL A 84 -5.72 6.76 11.86
CA VAL A 84 -5.35 6.24 10.53
C VAL A 84 -4.96 7.40 9.61
N LEU A 85 -5.76 8.46 9.60
CA LEU A 85 -5.52 9.63 8.77
C LEU A 85 -4.22 10.35 9.14
N THR A 86 -3.95 10.51 10.44
CA THR A 86 -2.71 11.11 10.92
C THR A 86 -1.49 10.27 10.55
N ILE A 87 -1.56 8.95 10.73
CA ILE A 87 -0.47 8.04 10.34
C ILE A 87 -0.25 8.11 8.83
N ALA A 88 -1.33 8.05 8.03
CA ALA A 88 -1.27 8.14 6.57
C ALA A 88 -0.64 9.47 6.11
N ALA A 89 -1.03 10.58 6.72
CA ALA A 89 -0.49 11.90 6.41
C ALA A 89 1.00 12.00 6.75
N VAL A 90 1.40 11.57 7.96
CA VAL A 90 2.80 11.59 8.38
C VAL A 90 3.66 10.69 7.48
N LEU A 91 3.18 9.47 7.18
CA LEU A 91 3.88 8.53 6.32
C LEU A 91 4.05 9.09 4.89
N GLY A 92 2.97 9.60 4.30
CA GLY A 92 3.01 10.19 2.96
C GLY A 92 3.95 11.39 2.87
N LEU A 93 3.99 12.22 3.91
CA LEU A 93 4.85 13.40 3.96
C LEU A 93 6.33 12.99 4.07
N ILE A 94 6.66 12.08 4.99
CA ILE A 94 8.02 11.56 5.17
C ILE A 94 8.51 10.89 3.89
N VAL A 95 7.70 10.03 3.27
CA VAL A 95 8.12 9.28 2.08
C VAL A 95 8.24 10.20 0.88
N SER A 96 7.27 11.09 0.61
CA SER A 96 7.33 11.98 -0.56
C SER A 96 8.51 12.96 -0.48
N PHE A 97 8.74 13.60 0.66
CA PHE A 97 9.89 14.48 0.85
C PHE A 97 11.20 13.69 0.87
N GLY A 98 11.24 12.56 1.56
CA GLY A 98 12.44 11.71 1.65
C GLY A 98 12.89 11.23 0.28
N THR A 99 11.97 10.69 -0.53
CA THR A 99 12.30 10.29 -1.90
C THR A 99 12.65 11.48 -2.78
N HIS A 100 11.93 12.61 -2.69
CA HIS A 100 12.27 13.82 -3.47
C HIS A 100 13.70 14.30 -3.17
N ILE A 101 14.09 14.37 -1.90
CA ILE A 101 15.45 14.75 -1.47
C ILE A 101 16.47 13.72 -1.97
N ILE A 102 16.19 12.42 -1.85
CA ILE A 102 17.06 11.36 -2.36
C ILE A 102 17.26 11.51 -3.87
N PHE A 103 16.20 11.71 -4.64
CA PHE A 103 16.31 11.93 -6.08
C PHE A 103 17.13 13.17 -6.44
N GLN A 104 16.92 14.27 -5.73
CA GLN A 104 17.66 15.51 -5.99
C GLN A 104 19.15 15.40 -5.56
N LYS A 105 19.44 14.73 -4.44
CA LYS A 105 20.79 14.71 -3.83
C LYS A 105 21.64 13.52 -4.27
N LEU A 106 21.06 12.34 -4.43
CA LEU A 106 21.77 11.13 -4.83
C LEU A 106 21.71 10.89 -6.35
N PHE A 107 20.59 11.21 -6.98
CA PHE A 107 20.40 10.96 -8.42
C PHE A 107 20.58 12.20 -9.30
N LEU A 108 20.69 13.41 -8.72
CA LEU A 108 20.74 14.71 -9.42
C LEU A 108 19.61 14.91 -10.46
N VAL A 109 18.54 14.12 -10.38
CA VAL A 109 17.39 14.22 -11.28
C VAL A 109 16.48 15.30 -10.75
N GLN A 110 16.22 16.32 -11.57
CA GLN A 110 15.14 17.27 -11.33
C GLN A 110 13.83 16.57 -11.69
N LEU A 111 13.12 16.11 -10.66
CA LEU A 111 11.74 15.68 -10.82
C LEU A 111 10.88 16.93 -11.12
N PRO A 112 10.00 16.90 -12.13
CA PRO A 112 9.09 18.00 -12.43
C PRO A 112 8.10 18.27 -11.28
#